data_AF-A0ABC9TA01-F1
#
_entry.id   AF-A0ABC9TA01-F1
#
_cell.length_a   1.000
_cell.length_b   1.000
_cell.length_c   1.000
_cell.angle_alpha   90.00
_cell.angle_beta   90.00
_cell.angle_gamma   90.00
#
_symmetry.space_group_name_H-M   'P 1'
#
loop_
_entity.id
_entity.type
_entity.pdbx_description
1 polymer ?
#
loop_
_entity_poly.entity_id
_entity_poly.type
_entity_poly.pdbx_seq_one_letter_code
_entity_poly.pdbx_strand_id
1 'polypeptide(L)'
;MDPELTDLFKQFHFSKYESQCYVTMLQLPASTGYEIAKRSGIPRSKIYEVLNRMTERGIVLASKSDPTYYNVISADELVTTLGHQASAQLARIKTRLANVETKQDGELIYSIPNRKQTQDKLSDLLAHCEKSLYLQIWKEDISSDILGELTRLSKILDHFVVILFSNRHDYHMPFTRVYPHWFERDKLLDFGGRWVNAVIDGAEVLYGTFGDEGDDVIYTRNHSFVFIAQEYVIHDAYDLRTLETLDAAAKKAFGPDLEGVRDIYMMDRKGKNAHD
;
A
#
# COMPACT_ATOMS: atom_id res chain seq x y z
N MET A 1 -15.89 -24.45 17.12
CA MET A 1 -14.70 -23.63 16.79
C MET A 1 -15.21 -22.44 16.00
N ASP A 2 -14.62 -21.28 16.21
CA ASP A 2 -14.92 -20.07 15.44
C ASP A 2 -14.71 -20.30 13.93
N PRO A 3 -15.71 -20.01 13.07
CA PRO A 3 -15.56 -20.12 11.62
C PRO A 3 -14.39 -19.31 11.07
N GLU A 4 -14.15 -18.10 11.60
CA GLU A 4 -13.07 -17.22 11.13
C GLU A 4 -11.70 -17.85 11.41
N LEU A 5 -11.50 -18.35 12.63
CA LEU A 5 -10.29 -19.07 13.00
C LEU A 5 -10.06 -20.30 12.12
N THR A 6 -11.14 -21.00 11.75
CA THR A 6 -11.06 -22.16 10.85
C THR A 6 -10.49 -21.78 9.49
N ASP A 7 -10.95 -20.66 8.93
CA ASP A 7 -10.51 -20.20 7.62
C ASP A 7 -9.07 -19.66 7.65
N LEU A 8 -8.67 -19.01 8.74
CA LEU A 8 -7.26 -18.61 8.95
C LEU A 8 -6.33 -19.84 8.99
N PHE A 9 -6.68 -20.89 9.74
CA PHE A 9 -5.89 -22.12 9.78
C PHE A 9 -5.74 -22.79 8.39
N LYS A 10 -6.79 -22.74 7.55
CA LYS A 10 -6.73 -23.29 6.18
C LYS A 10 -5.70 -22.57 5.30
N GLN A 11 -5.53 -21.25 5.47
CA GLN A 11 -4.53 -20.48 4.74
C GLN A 11 -3.10 -20.95 5.04
N PHE A 12 -2.88 -21.55 6.23
CA PHE A 12 -1.63 -22.18 6.63
C PHE A 12 -1.63 -23.72 6.47
N HIS A 13 -2.46 -24.23 5.57
CA HIS A 13 -2.54 -25.65 5.20
C HIS A 13 -2.89 -26.61 6.35
N PHE A 14 -3.63 -26.15 7.36
CA PHE A 14 -4.22 -27.06 8.33
C PHE A 14 -5.53 -27.64 7.79
N SER A 15 -5.69 -28.95 7.98
CA SER A 15 -6.98 -29.61 7.85
C SER A 15 -7.92 -29.22 8.99
N LYS A 16 -9.23 -29.36 8.78
CA LYS A 16 -10.25 -29.12 9.80
C LYS A 16 -9.96 -29.88 11.10
N TYR A 17 -9.50 -31.12 11.01
CA TYR A 17 -9.18 -31.93 12.19
C TYR A 17 -7.92 -31.45 12.90
N GLU A 18 -6.89 -30.99 12.19
CA GLU A 18 -5.69 -30.46 12.84
C GLU A 18 -5.98 -29.15 13.58
N SER A 19 -6.74 -28.24 12.99
CA SER A 19 -7.15 -27.00 13.67
C SER A 19 -7.97 -27.30 14.93
N GLN A 20 -8.91 -28.23 14.82
CA GLN A 20 -9.76 -28.65 15.95
C GLN A 20 -8.96 -29.37 17.03
N CYS A 21 -7.99 -30.21 16.65
CA CYS A 21 -7.07 -30.89 17.56
C CYS A 21 -6.22 -29.85 18.32
N TYR A 22 -5.60 -28.91 17.61
CA TYR A 22 -4.78 -27.84 18.19
C TYR A 22 -5.55 -27.04 19.24
N VAL A 23 -6.73 -26.51 18.88
CA VAL A 23 -7.57 -25.72 19.79
C VAL A 23 -8.02 -26.54 21.00
N THR A 24 -8.31 -27.83 20.81
CA THR A 24 -8.69 -28.72 21.92
C THR A 24 -7.52 -28.95 22.86
N MET A 25 -6.32 -29.19 22.34
CA MET A 25 -5.11 -29.47 23.13
C MET A 25 -4.63 -28.25 23.92
N LEU A 26 -4.86 -27.02 23.44
CA LEU A 26 -4.61 -25.80 24.23
C LEU A 26 -5.41 -25.77 25.54
N GLN A 27 -6.56 -26.43 25.58
CA GLN A 27 -7.42 -26.53 26.76
C GLN A 27 -7.19 -27.83 27.56
N LEU A 28 -6.42 -28.76 27.01
CA LEU A 28 -6.17 -30.10 27.55
C LEU A 28 -4.67 -30.44 27.47
N PRO A 29 -3.83 -29.77 28.28
CA PRO A 29 -2.40 -30.07 28.32
C PRO A 29 -2.17 -31.50 28.83
N ALA A 30 -1.12 -32.15 28.34
CA ALA A 30 -0.69 -33.48 28.75
C ALA A 30 -1.83 -34.52 28.77
N SER A 31 -2.45 -34.75 27.61
CA SER A 31 -3.60 -35.66 27.45
C SER A 31 -3.28 -36.82 26.51
N THR A 32 -3.91 -37.97 26.76
CA THR A 32 -3.80 -39.14 25.87
C THR A 32 -4.56 -38.91 24.56
N GLY A 33 -4.17 -39.61 23.49
CA GLY A 33 -4.89 -39.53 22.21
C GLY A 33 -6.39 -39.85 22.32
N TYR A 34 -6.75 -40.73 23.26
CA TYR A 34 -8.14 -41.05 23.58
C TYR A 34 -8.92 -39.86 24.15
N GLU A 35 -8.34 -39.17 25.14
CA GLU A 35 -8.96 -38.00 25.78
C GLU A 35 -9.12 -36.86 24.78
N ILE A 36 -8.10 -36.64 23.94
CA ILE A 36 -8.13 -35.63 22.88
C ILE A 36 -9.25 -35.96 21.88
N ALA A 37 -9.37 -37.20 21.40
CA ALA A 37 -10.46 -37.59 20.50
C ALA A 37 -11.84 -37.36 21.14
N LYS A 38 -12.00 -37.74 22.40
CA LYS A 38 -13.26 -37.58 23.14
C LYS A 38 -13.66 -36.12 23.28
N ARG A 39 -12.71 -35.23 23.60
CA ARG A 39 -13.00 -33.79 23.77
C ARG A 39 -13.17 -33.06 22.44
N SER A 40 -12.34 -33.37 21.45
CA SER A 40 -12.34 -32.70 20.16
C SER A 40 -13.52 -33.12 19.27
N GLY A 41 -14.12 -34.30 19.50
CA GLY A 41 -15.12 -34.88 18.61
C GLY A 41 -14.51 -35.45 17.33
N ILE A 42 -13.18 -35.53 17.23
CA ILE A 42 -12.48 -36.17 16.12
C ILE A 42 -12.64 -37.70 16.26
N PRO A 43 -13.05 -38.41 15.20
CA PRO A 43 -13.16 -39.87 15.24
C PRO A 43 -11.87 -40.54 15.69
N ARG A 44 -11.97 -41.60 16.51
CA ARG A 44 -10.78 -42.34 16.99
C ARG A 44 -9.93 -42.93 15.86
N SER A 45 -10.55 -43.28 14.74
CA SER A 45 -9.85 -43.74 13.53
C SER A 45 -8.98 -42.67 12.89
N LYS A 46 -9.14 -41.39 13.26
CA LYS A 46 -8.43 -40.24 12.69
C LYS A 46 -7.53 -39.50 13.67
N ILE A 47 -7.78 -39.56 14.97
CA ILE A 47 -7.01 -38.76 15.94
C ILE A 47 -5.52 -39.10 15.95
N TYR A 48 -5.14 -40.38 15.88
CA TYR A 48 -3.73 -40.78 15.88
C TYR A 48 -3.01 -40.38 14.59
N GLU A 49 -3.71 -40.43 13.45
CA GLU A 49 -3.18 -39.92 12.16
C GLU A 49 -2.92 -38.41 12.22
N VAL A 50 -3.84 -37.66 12.83
CA VAL A 50 -3.73 -36.20 13.03
C VAL A 50 -2.58 -35.87 13.99
N LEU A 51 -2.51 -36.55 15.14
CA LEU A 51 -1.44 -36.35 16.13
C LEU A 51 -0.07 -36.67 15.53
N ASN A 52 0.06 -37.74 14.75
CA ASN A 52 1.32 -38.08 14.07
C ASN A 52 1.74 -36.98 13.09
N ARG A 53 0.84 -36.52 12.21
CA ARG A 53 1.13 -35.43 11.26
C ARG A 53 1.51 -34.13 11.96
N MET A 54 0.81 -33.79 13.04
CA MET A 54 1.13 -32.59 13.83
C MET A 54 2.46 -32.75 14.59
N THR A 55 2.84 -33.96 14.99
CA THR A 55 4.13 -34.26 15.62
C THR A 55 5.28 -34.16 14.61
N GLU A 56 5.10 -34.68 13.40
CA GLU A 56 6.07 -34.55 12.29
C GLU A 56 6.32 -33.07 11.93
N ARG A 57 5.29 -32.23 12.04
CA ARG A 57 5.37 -30.77 11.83
C ARG A 57 5.94 -30.01 13.04
N GLY A 58 6.23 -30.68 14.15
CA GLY A 58 6.73 -30.06 15.39
C GLY A 58 5.70 -29.23 16.16
N ILE A 59 4.40 -29.37 15.86
CA ILE A 59 3.31 -28.64 16.52
C ILE A 59 2.85 -29.38 17.78
N VAL A 60 2.92 -30.71 17.75
CA VAL A 60 2.55 -31.60 18.87
C VAL A 60 3.80 -32.29 19.39
N LEU A 61 3.88 -32.41 20.72
CA LEU A 61 4.91 -33.13 21.45
C LEU A 61 4.30 -34.41 22.02
N ALA A 62 4.97 -35.54 21.82
CA ALA A 62 4.56 -36.84 22.37
C ALA A 62 5.55 -37.29 23.45
N SER A 63 5.05 -37.74 24.60
CA SER A 63 5.87 -38.31 25.66
C SER A 63 6.38 -39.71 25.29
N LYS A 64 7.51 -40.11 25.87
CA LYS A 64 8.01 -41.50 25.80
C LYS A 64 7.54 -42.31 27.02
N SER A 65 6.25 -42.23 27.35
CA SER A 65 5.63 -42.96 28.47
C SER A 65 4.57 -43.94 27.98
N ASP A 66 4.16 -44.88 28.84
CA ASP A 66 3.01 -45.74 28.64
C ASP A 66 1.95 -45.47 29.73
N PRO A 67 0.79 -44.87 29.40
CA PRO A 67 0.37 -44.45 28.06
C PRO A 67 1.11 -43.21 27.53
N THR A 68 1.09 -43.01 26.20
CA THR A 68 1.61 -41.80 25.55
C THR A 68 0.71 -40.60 25.83
N TYR A 69 1.32 -39.54 26.37
CA TYR A 69 0.70 -38.24 26.56
C TYR A 69 1.16 -37.28 25.47
N TYR A 70 0.22 -36.49 24.96
CA TYR A 70 0.47 -35.47 23.96
C TYR A 70 0.29 -34.09 24.57
N ASN A 71 1.14 -33.17 24.13
CA ASN A 71 1.02 -31.75 24.41
C ASN A 71 1.15 -30.97 23.10
N VAL A 72 0.71 -29.72 23.08
CA VAL A 72 0.82 -28.83 21.92
C VAL A 72 1.69 -27.64 22.26
N ILE A 73 2.40 -27.10 21.26
CA ILE A 73 3.12 -25.83 21.41
C ILE A 73 2.15 -24.70 21.73
N SER A 74 2.65 -23.63 22.35
CA SER A 74 1.83 -22.46 22.66
C SER A 74 1.33 -21.75 21.40
N ALA A 75 0.29 -20.92 21.55
CA ALA A 75 -0.23 -20.08 20.46
C ALA A 75 0.85 -19.17 19.86
N ASP A 76 1.68 -18.57 20.71
CA ASP A 76 2.78 -17.68 20.29
C ASP A 76 3.86 -18.45 19.51
N GLU A 77 4.23 -19.65 19.98
CA GLU A 77 5.17 -20.53 19.27
C GLU A 77 4.63 -20.98 17.91
N LEU A 78 3.33 -21.32 17.84
CA LEU A 78 2.71 -21.69 16.57
C LEU A 78 2.76 -20.52 15.58
N VAL A 79 2.31 -19.33 16.00
CA VAL A 79 2.28 -18.13 15.15
C VAL A 79 3.70 -17.80 14.67
N THR A 80 4.69 -17.85 15.57
CA THR A 80 6.10 -17.61 15.24
C THR A 80 6.61 -18.63 14.21
N THR A 81 6.33 -19.92 14.44
CA THR A 81 6.73 -21.01 13.54
C THR A 81 6.13 -20.85 12.14
N LEU A 82 4.84 -20.54 12.05
CA LEU A 82 4.15 -20.33 10.78
C LEU A 82 4.69 -19.08 10.06
N GLY A 83 4.96 -18.00 10.79
CA GLY A 83 5.56 -16.79 10.24
C GLY A 83 6.95 -17.03 9.65
N HIS A 84 7.80 -17.79 10.34
CA HIS A 84 9.12 -18.17 9.84
C HIS A 84 9.04 -19.06 8.59
N GLN A 85 8.12 -20.03 8.58
CA GLN A 85 7.90 -20.90 7.42
C GLN A 85 7.43 -20.11 6.19
N ALA A 86 6.45 -19.23 6.37
CA ALA A 86 5.95 -18.37 5.29
C ALA A 86 7.05 -17.45 4.75
N SER A 87 7.82 -16.81 5.63
CA SER A 87 8.93 -15.94 5.25
C SER A 87 10.01 -16.68 4.46
N ALA A 88 10.39 -17.89 4.89
CA ALA A 88 11.36 -18.73 4.19
C ALA A 88 10.86 -19.19 2.81
N GLN A 89 9.56 -19.50 2.69
CA GLN A 89 8.94 -19.83 1.40
C GLN A 89 8.93 -18.63 0.45
N LEU A 90 8.53 -17.45 0.93
CA LEU A 90 8.54 -16.21 0.15
C LEU A 90 9.97 -15.85 -0.31
N ALA A 91 10.96 -16.01 0.56
CA ALA A 91 12.36 -15.80 0.21
C ALA A 91 12.83 -16.76 -0.90
N ARG A 92 12.44 -18.04 -0.84
CA ARG A 92 12.74 -19.02 -1.90
C ARG A 92 12.06 -18.67 -3.23
N ILE A 93 10.81 -18.20 -3.19
CA ILE A 93 10.09 -17.73 -4.38
C ILE A 93 10.83 -16.55 -4.99
N LYS A 94 11.17 -15.52 -4.19
CA LYS A 94 11.92 -14.35 -4.63
C LYS A 94 13.22 -14.72 -5.33
N THR A 95 14.04 -15.58 -4.71
CA THR A 95 15.31 -16.04 -5.30
C THR A 95 15.11 -16.79 -6.62
N ARG A 96 14.06 -17.61 -6.73
CA ARG A 96 13.78 -18.34 -7.97
C ARG A 96 13.27 -17.43 -9.08
N LEU A 97 12.41 -16.45 -8.76
CA LEU A 97 11.90 -15.49 -9.72
C LEU A 97 12.99 -14.53 -10.22
N ALA A 98 13.90 -14.09 -9.36
CA ALA A 98 15.03 -13.25 -9.76
C ALA A 98 15.93 -13.89 -10.84
N ASN A 99 15.97 -15.23 -10.92
CA ASN A 99 16.72 -15.95 -11.96
C ASN A 99 15.95 -16.07 -13.30
N VAL A 100 14.66 -15.74 -13.30
CA VAL A 100 13.77 -15.83 -14.48
C VAL A 100 13.42 -14.42 -15.01
N GLU A 101 13.45 -13.40 -14.17
CA GLU A 101 13.21 -12.01 -14.56
C GLU A 101 14.20 -11.56 -15.64
N THR A 102 13.72 -11.40 -16.87
CA THR A 102 14.37 -10.62 -17.90
C THR A 102 14.17 -9.14 -17.60
N LYS A 103 15.21 -8.32 -17.79
CA LYS A 103 15.07 -6.86 -17.75
C LYS A 103 14.03 -6.46 -18.78
N GLN A 104 12.86 -6.02 -18.32
CA GLN A 104 11.86 -5.44 -19.20
C GLN A 104 12.41 -4.13 -19.76
N ASP A 105 12.27 -3.96 -21.07
CA ASP A 105 12.62 -2.71 -21.72
C ASP A 105 11.67 -1.61 -21.21
N GLY A 106 12.22 -0.47 -20.83
CA GLY A 106 11.50 0.59 -20.12
C GLY A 106 10.44 1.31 -20.94
N GLU A 107 10.10 0.83 -22.14
CA GLU A 107 9.29 1.57 -23.11
C GLU A 107 7.78 1.38 -22.92
N LEU A 108 7.34 0.29 -22.27
CA LEU A 108 5.93 -0.05 -22.17
C LEU A 108 5.18 0.79 -21.12
N ILE A 109 3.90 1.05 -21.41
CA ILE A 109 2.95 1.69 -20.51
C ILE A 109 1.94 0.63 -20.08
N TYR A 110 1.78 0.46 -18.76
CA TYR A 110 0.90 -0.54 -18.17
C TYR A 110 -0.28 0.14 -17.48
N SER A 111 -1.51 -0.24 -17.85
CA SER A 111 -2.71 0.22 -17.14
C SER A 111 -2.90 -0.56 -15.83
N ILE A 112 -3.29 0.16 -14.78
CA ILE A 112 -3.62 -0.36 -13.46
C ILE A 112 -5.14 -0.24 -13.28
N PRO A 113 -5.86 -1.36 -13.16
CA PRO A 113 -7.31 -1.41 -13.40
C PRO A 113 -8.19 -0.88 -12.27
N ASN A 114 -7.65 -0.61 -11.08
CA ASN A 114 -8.44 -0.11 -9.96
C ASN A 114 -7.58 0.60 -8.91
N ARG A 115 -8.25 1.45 -8.13
CA ARG A 115 -7.65 2.25 -7.07
C ARG A 115 -6.94 1.45 -6.00
N LYS A 116 -7.43 0.26 -5.62
CA LYS A 116 -6.71 -0.58 -4.65
C LYS A 116 -5.33 -0.98 -5.18
N GLN A 117 -5.26 -1.44 -6.43
CA GLN A 117 -3.99 -1.81 -7.04
C GLN A 117 -3.08 -0.59 -7.25
N THR A 118 -3.65 0.58 -7.53
CA THR A 118 -2.89 1.84 -7.58
C THR A 118 -2.28 2.18 -6.22
N GLN A 119 -3.03 2.03 -5.13
CA GLN A 119 -2.55 2.26 -3.77
C GLN A 119 -1.46 1.26 -3.38
N ASP A 120 -1.67 -0.04 -3.68
CA ASP A 120 -0.69 -1.10 -3.42
C ASP A 120 0.60 -0.83 -4.22
N LYS A 121 0.49 -0.43 -5.50
CA LYS A 121 1.64 -0.11 -6.34
C LYS A 121 2.37 1.15 -5.87
N LEU A 122 1.65 2.20 -5.49
CA LEU A 122 2.26 3.42 -4.95
C LEU A 122 3.01 3.13 -3.65
N SER A 123 2.43 2.33 -2.75
CA SER A 123 3.09 1.92 -1.51
C SER A 123 4.39 1.15 -1.79
N ASP A 124 4.36 0.19 -2.71
CA ASP A 124 5.54 -0.57 -3.17
C ASP A 124 6.63 0.35 -3.74
N LEU A 125 6.25 1.30 -4.59
CA LEU A 125 7.14 2.28 -5.19
C LEU A 125 7.83 3.17 -4.14
N LEU A 126 7.07 3.67 -3.16
CA LEU A 126 7.60 4.51 -2.09
C LEU A 126 8.53 3.72 -1.15
N ALA A 127 8.21 2.46 -0.87
CA ALA A 127 9.04 1.59 -0.04
C ALA A 127 10.44 1.37 -0.64
N HIS A 128 10.56 1.37 -1.97
CA HIS A 128 11.82 1.17 -2.70
C HIS A 128 12.46 2.46 -3.24
N CYS A 129 11.92 3.63 -2.90
CA CYS A 129 12.47 4.92 -3.33
C CYS A 129 13.75 5.27 -2.55
N GLU A 130 14.83 5.60 -3.29
CA GLU A 130 16.17 5.82 -2.71
C GLU A 130 16.78 7.19 -3.02
N LYS A 131 16.36 7.87 -4.10
CA LYS A 131 17.05 9.06 -4.63
C LYS A 131 16.19 10.32 -4.64
N SER A 132 14.95 10.23 -5.12
CA SER A 132 14.08 11.40 -5.24
C SER A 132 12.61 11.05 -5.34
N LEU A 133 11.75 11.88 -4.74
CA LEU A 133 10.30 11.77 -4.87
C LEU A 133 9.69 13.09 -5.33
N TYR A 134 8.89 13.03 -6.39
CA TYR A 134 8.01 14.11 -6.84
C TYR A 134 6.58 13.58 -6.91
N LEU A 135 5.69 14.13 -6.09
CA LEU A 135 4.35 13.59 -5.91
C LEU A 135 3.29 14.69 -6.01
N GLN A 136 2.27 14.49 -6.83
CA GLN A 136 0.99 15.20 -6.77
C GLN A 136 -0.07 14.19 -6.33
N ILE A 137 -0.74 14.45 -5.20
CA ILE A 137 -1.75 13.52 -4.67
C ILE A 137 -2.79 14.25 -3.82
N TRP A 138 -3.99 13.68 -3.76
CA TRP A 138 -5.05 14.11 -2.86
C TRP A 138 -4.84 13.55 -1.46
N LYS A 139 -5.06 14.36 -0.43
CA LYS A 139 -4.95 13.93 0.97
C LYS A 139 -5.86 12.73 1.27
N GLU A 140 -7.04 12.71 0.67
CA GLU A 140 -8.03 11.66 0.79
C GLU A 140 -7.59 10.33 0.13
N ASP A 141 -6.47 10.34 -0.60
CA ASP A 141 -5.87 9.19 -1.28
C ASP A 141 -4.58 8.73 -0.59
N ILE A 142 -4.22 9.32 0.55
CA ILE A 142 -3.07 8.92 1.35
C ILE A 142 -3.56 7.95 2.43
N SER A 143 -3.26 6.66 2.25
CA SER A 143 -3.46 5.64 3.28
C SER A 143 -2.44 5.78 4.44
N SER A 144 -2.67 5.08 5.54
CA SER A 144 -1.73 5.05 6.68
C SER A 144 -0.32 4.58 6.27
N ASP A 145 -0.26 3.62 5.36
CA ASP A 145 1.00 3.01 4.93
C ASP A 145 1.78 3.98 4.04
N ILE A 146 1.09 4.63 3.11
CA ILE A 146 1.66 5.71 2.28
C ILE A 146 2.14 6.85 3.18
N LEU A 147 1.34 7.26 4.17
CA LEU A 147 1.73 8.32 5.10
C LEU A 147 3.02 7.97 5.87
N GLY A 148 3.15 6.71 6.29
CA GLY A 148 4.36 6.19 6.94
C GLY A 148 5.59 6.31 6.04
N GLU A 149 5.47 5.88 4.79
CA GLU A 149 6.56 5.96 3.80
C GLU A 149 6.92 7.40 3.44
N LEU A 150 5.94 8.28 3.17
CA LEU A 150 6.20 9.70 2.91
C LEU A 150 6.93 10.37 4.09
N THR A 151 6.52 10.05 5.31
CA THR A 151 7.19 10.56 6.52
C THR A 151 8.63 10.07 6.60
N ARG A 152 8.89 8.80 6.27
CA ARG A 152 10.25 8.24 6.23
C ARG A 152 11.10 8.91 5.13
N LEU A 153 10.58 8.96 3.90
CA LEU A 153 11.26 9.52 2.73
C LEU A 153 11.60 11.00 2.91
N SER A 154 10.70 11.79 3.51
CA SER A 154 10.93 13.22 3.77
C SER A 154 12.16 13.51 4.64
N LYS A 155 12.61 12.54 5.43
CA LYS A 155 13.76 12.66 6.32
C LYS A 155 15.08 12.23 5.68
N ILE A 156 15.02 11.38 4.64
CA ILE A 156 16.20 10.74 4.06
C ILE A 156 16.52 11.24 2.65
N LEU A 157 15.53 11.77 1.92
CA LEU A 157 15.71 12.24 0.56
C LEU A 157 16.02 13.74 0.54
N ASP A 158 17.12 14.11 -0.12
CA ASP A 158 17.42 15.50 -0.42
C ASP A 158 16.39 16.10 -1.38
N HIS A 159 15.97 15.33 -2.38
CA HIS A 159 14.94 15.68 -3.35
C HIS A 159 13.60 15.06 -2.99
N PHE A 160 12.75 15.84 -2.32
CA PHE A 160 11.42 15.43 -1.88
C PHE A 160 10.45 16.58 -2.05
N VAL A 161 9.45 16.42 -2.92
CA VAL A 161 8.41 17.42 -3.20
C VAL A 161 7.05 16.73 -3.23
N VAL A 162 6.11 17.25 -2.44
CA VAL A 162 4.71 16.82 -2.47
C VAL A 162 3.82 18.02 -2.75
N ILE A 163 3.07 17.98 -3.84
CA ILE A 163 1.96 18.88 -4.11
C ILE A 163 0.69 18.20 -3.60
N LEU A 164 0.00 18.86 -2.68
CA LEU A 164 -1.11 18.28 -1.94
C LEU A 164 -2.42 18.97 -2.30
N PHE A 165 -3.41 18.17 -2.66
CA PHE A 165 -4.79 18.58 -2.89
C PHE A 165 -5.66 18.14 -1.72
N SER A 166 -6.68 18.91 -1.36
CA SER A 166 -7.66 18.50 -0.36
C SER A 166 -9.03 19.12 -0.61
N ASN A 167 -10.08 18.30 -0.51
CA ASN A 167 -11.47 18.77 -0.57
C ASN A 167 -11.87 19.61 0.64
N ARG A 168 -11.10 19.54 1.73
CA ARG A 168 -11.38 20.21 3.00
C ARG A 168 -10.44 21.37 3.29
N HIS A 169 -9.57 21.72 2.32
CA HIS A 169 -8.49 22.68 2.50
C HIS A 169 -7.60 22.37 3.73
N ASP A 170 -7.46 21.08 4.07
CA ASP A 170 -6.60 20.63 5.15
C ASP A 170 -5.30 20.06 4.58
N TYR A 171 -4.25 20.87 4.60
CA TYR A 171 -2.95 20.51 4.06
C TYR A 171 -1.93 20.10 5.12
N HIS A 172 -2.37 19.88 6.37
CA HIS A 172 -1.46 19.47 7.43
C HIS A 172 -0.88 18.08 7.17
N MET A 173 0.45 17.97 7.23
CA MET A 173 1.22 16.74 7.09
C MET A 173 2.34 16.69 8.14
N PRO A 174 2.77 15.49 8.59
CA PRO A 174 3.83 15.32 9.57
C PRO A 174 5.25 15.50 8.98
N PHE A 175 5.37 16.13 7.82
CA PHE A 175 6.62 16.35 7.09
C PHE A 175 6.58 17.69 6.33
N THR A 176 7.76 18.19 5.94
CA THR A 176 7.94 19.46 5.23
C THR A 176 7.96 19.27 3.71
N ARG A 177 8.09 20.38 2.95
CA ARG A 177 8.12 20.41 1.47
C ARG A 177 6.83 19.87 0.86
N VAL A 178 5.73 20.24 1.50
CA VAL A 178 4.36 20.03 1.05
C VAL A 178 3.82 21.38 0.58
N TYR A 179 3.36 21.43 -0.66
CA TYR A 179 2.82 22.62 -1.30
C TYR A 179 1.31 22.44 -1.51
N PRO A 180 0.46 23.22 -0.83
CA PRO A 180 -0.97 23.26 -1.12
C PRO A 180 -1.20 23.79 -2.53
N HIS A 181 -1.98 23.09 -3.37
CA HIS A 181 -2.18 23.51 -4.75
C HIS A 181 -3.25 24.61 -4.92
N TRP A 182 -4.28 24.65 -4.06
CA TRP A 182 -5.45 25.55 -4.17
C TRP A 182 -6.31 25.29 -5.44
N PHE A 183 -7.53 25.87 -5.51
CA PHE A 183 -8.52 25.76 -6.61
C PHE A 183 -8.88 24.32 -7.05
N GLU A 184 -8.95 23.41 -6.09
CA GLU A 184 -9.26 21.99 -6.25
C GLU A 184 -10.59 21.74 -6.98
N ARG A 185 -11.59 22.59 -6.74
CA ARG A 185 -12.93 22.43 -7.31
C ARG A 185 -12.91 22.47 -8.83
N ASP A 186 -12.21 23.44 -9.42
CA ASP A 186 -12.17 23.61 -10.86
C ASP A 186 -11.29 22.54 -11.51
N LYS A 187 -10.21 22.12 -10.83
CA LYS A 187 -9.40 20.98 -11.27
C LYS A 187 -10.20 19.67 -11.29
N LEU A 188 -11.03 19.40 -10.27
CA LEU A 188 -11.91 18.23 -10.28
C LEU A 188 -12.87 18.24 -11.47
N LEU A 189 -13.38 19.41 -11.84
CA LEU A 189 -14.25 19.56 -13.02
C LEU A 189 -13.50 19.30 -14.33
N ASP A 190 -12.27 19.80 -14.49
CA ASP A 190 -11.49 19.59 -15.72
C ASP A 190 -11.06 18.13 -15.91
N PHE A 191 -10.58 17.51 -14.84
CA PHE A 191 -9.98 16.17 -14.88
C PHE A 191 -11.01 15.06 -14.71
N GLY A 192 -12.27 15.39 -14.40
CA GLY A 192 -13.35 14.42 -14.18
C GLY A 192 -13.11 13.52 -12.97
N GLY A 193 -12.19 13.88 -12.07
CA GLY A 193 -11.76 13.03 -10.96
C GLY A 193 -10.54 13.57 -10.21
N ARG A 194 -10.23 12.89 -9.10
CA ARG A 194 -8.93 13.07 -8.41
C ARG A 194 -7.83 12.48 -9.27
N TRP A 195 -6.56 12.76 -8.97
CA TRP A 195 -5.46 12.16 -9.72
C TRP A 195 -4.25 11.90 -8.84
N VAL A 196 -3.34 11.11 -9.38
CA VAL A 196 -2.02 10.85 -8.82
C VAL A 196 -0.99 11.06 -9.91
N ASN A 197 0.11 11.73 -9.57
CA ASN A 197 1.34 11.75 -10.35
C ASN A 197 2.49 11.52 -9.38
N ALA A 198 3.08 10.33 -9.39
CA ALA A 198 4.19 9.96 -8.53
C ALA A 198 5.39 9.59 -9.40
N VAL A 199 6.43 10.41 -9.38
CA VAL A 199 7.71 10.12 -10.02
C VAL A 199 8.74 9.70 -8.98
N ILE A 200 9.30 8.51 -9.18
CA ILE A 200 10.19 7.84 -8.25
C ILE A 200 11.58 7.75 -8.87
N ASP A 201 12.57 8.31 -8.18
CA ASP A 201 13.99 8.27 -8.52
C ASP A 201 14.35 8.74 -9.94
N GLY A 202 13.46 9.50 -10.59
CA GLY A 202 13.58 9.90 -11.99
C GLY A 202 13.61 8.72 -12.96
N ALA A 203 13.11 7.55 -12.56
CA ALA A 203 13.20 6.30 -13.31
C ALA A 203 11.84 5.70 -13.67
N GLU A 204 10.80 6.01 -12.90
CA GLU A 204 9.47 5.45 -13.09
C GLU A 204 8.39 6.40 -12.59
N VAL A 205 7.21 6.25 -13.18
CA VAL A 205 6.06 7.12 -12.92
C VAL A 205 4.79 6.30 -12.79
N LEU A 206 3.99 6.66 -11.80
CA LEU A 206 2.60 6.25 -11.63
C LEU A 206 1.74 7.50 -11.85
N TYR A 207 0.97 7.52 -12.93
CA TYR A 207 0.18 8.68 -13.33
C TYR A 207 -1.25 8.27 -13.67
N GLY A 208 -2.25 9.03 -13.23
CA GLY A 208 -3.63 8.78 -13.65
C GLY A 208 -4.69 9.42 -12.80
N THR A 209 -5.94 9.19 -13.18
CA THR A 209 -7.13 9.77 -12.53
C THR A 209 -7.99 8.71 -11.84
N PHE A 210 -8.68 9.14 -10.79
CA PHE A 210 -9.72 8.42 -10.07
C PHE A 210 -11.04 9.17 -10.30
N GLY A 211 -11.74 8.82 -11.37
CA GLY A 211 -12.96 9.49 -11.81
C GLY A 211 -14.23 8.69 -11.55
N ASP A 212 -15.38 9.34 -11.74
CA ASP A 212 -16.70 8.72 -11.55
C ASP A 212 -17.02 7.66 -12.63
N GLU A 213 -16.41 7.78 -13.82
CA GLU A 213 -16.55 6.82 -14.93
C GLU A 213 -15.56 5.65 -14.84
N GLY A 214 -14.65 5.66 -13.87
CA GLY A 214 -13.63 4.64 -13.67
C GLY A 214 -12.25 5.23 -13.35
N ASP A 215 -11.36 4.38 -12.86
CA ASP A 215 -9.97 4.73 -12.64
C ASP A 215 -9.18 4.52 -13.95
N ASP A 216 -8.41 5.52 -14.36
CA ASP A 216 -7.46 5.40 -15.48
C ASP A 216 -6.06 5.75 -14.97
N VAL A 217 -5.34 4.72 -14.55
CA VAL A 217 -4.00 4.86 -14.00
C VAL A 217 -3.01 4.04 -14.79
N ILE A 218 -1.86 4.63 -15.08
CA ILE A 218 -0.75 3.99 -15.76
C ILE A 218 0.49 3.95 -14.88
N TYR A 219 1.30 2.92 -15.09
CA TYR A 219 2.66 2.81 -14.62
C TYR A 219 3.60 2.64 -15.81
N THR A 220 4.71 3.36 -15.83
CA THR A 220 5.72 3.23 -16.88
C THR A 220 7.11 3.61 -16.40
N ARG A 221 8.12 3.08 -17.08
CA ARG A 221 9.53 3.46 -16.96
C ARG A 221 10.01 4.22 -18.20
N ASN A 222 9.08 4.67 -19.06
CA ASN A 222 9.40 5.34 -20.29
C ASN A 222 10.05 6.68 -19.97
N HIS A 223 11.31 6.85 -20.42
CA HIS A 223 12.13 7.99 -20.04
C HIS A 223 11.49 9.34 -20.37
N SER A 224 10.89 9.47 -21.55
CA SER A 224 10.22 10.70 -21.98
C SER A 224 9.01 11.01 -21.11
N PHE A 225 8.21 10.01 -20.75
CA PHE A 225 7.05 10.20 -19.89
C PHE A 225 7.47 10.55 -18.46
N VAL A 226 8.48 9.86 -17.92
CA VAL A 226 9.04 10.16 -16.59
C VAL A 226 9.55 11.60 -16.54
N PHE A 227 10.26 12.06 -17.57
CA PHE A 227 10.76 13.42 -17.66
C PHE A 227 9.63 14.46 -17.61
N ILE A 228 8.61 14.35 -18.48
CA ILE A 228 7.52 15.33 -18.51
C ILE A 228 6.68 15.31 -17.23
N ALA A 229 6.45 14.13 -16.64
CA ALA A 229 5.69 13.99 -15.41
C ALA A 229 6.42 14.63 -14.23
N GLN A 230 7.75 14.52 -14.19
CA GLN A 230 8.58 15.14 -13.18
C GLN A 230 8.58 16.66 -13.32
N GLU A 231 8.81 17.17 -14.54
CA GLU A 231 8.79 18.60 -14.81
C GLU A 231 7.43 19.21 -14.45
N TYR A 232 6.33 18.49 -14.66
CA TYR A 232 5.00 18.95 -14.24
C TYR A 232 4.90 19.20 -12.73
N VAL A 233 5.40 18.28 -11.89
CA VAL A 233 5.42 18.49 -10.43
C VAL A 233 6.33 19.65 -10.03
N ILE A 234 7.49 19.76 -10.69
CA ILE A 234 8.48 20.80 -10.39
C ILE A 234 7.92 22.19 -10.74
N HIS A 235 7.27 22.33 -11.89
CA HIS A 235 6.64 23.57 -12.32
C HIS A 235 5.53 24.00 -11.36
N ASP A 236 4.66 23.08 -10.95
CA ASP A 236 3.66 23.36 -9.90
C ASP A 236 4.32 23.87 -8.62
N ALA A 237 5.42 23.24 -8.17
CA ALA A 237 6.13 23.68 -6.97
C ALA A 237 6.72 25.10 -7.12
N TYR A 238 7.24 25.47 -8.29
CA TYR A 238 7.74 26.82 -8.57
C TYR A 238 6.62 27.86 -8.54
N ASP A 239 5.49 27.55 -9.18
CA ASP A 239 4.34 28.45 -9.26
C ASP A 239 3.75 28.66 -7.87
N LEU A 240 3.55 27.59 -7.10
CA LEU A 240 3.01 27.66 -5.74
C LEU A 240 3.91 28.43 -4.78
N ARG A 241 5.23 28.23 -4.83
CA ARG A 241 6.20 29.04 -4.07
C ARG A 241 6.14 30.52 -4.43
N THR A 242 5.94 30.82 -5.71
CA THR A 242 5.84 32.19 -6.20
C THR A 242 4.55 32.84 -5.69
N LEU A 243 3.44 32.12 -5.77
CA LEU A 243 2.12 32.58 -5.29
C LEU A 243 2.10 32.82 -3.77
N GLU A 244 2.72 31.95 -2.98
CA GLU A 244 2.87 32.15 -1.52
C GLU A 244 3.59 33.46 -1.18
N THR A 245 4.57 33.86 -2.00
CA THR A 245 5.31 35.12 -1.80
C THR A 245 4.48 36.35 -2.18
N LEU A 246 3.51 36.19 -3.08
CA LEU A 246 2.69 37.27 -3.66
C LEU A 246 1.25 37.30 -3.11
N ASP A 247 0.94 36.51 -2.08
CA ASP A 247 -0.41 36.14 -1.65
C ASP A 247 -1.45 37.28 -1.67
N ALA A 248 -1.16 38.41 -1.02
CA ALA A 248 -2.12 39.53 -0.94
C ALA A 248 -2.36 40.21 -2.30
N ALA A 249 -1.33 40.37 -3.12
CA ALA A 249 -1.44 40.95 -4.46
C ALA A 249 -2.07 39.96 -5.45
N ALA A 250 -1.70 38.68 -5.33
CA ALA A 250 -2.22 37.59 -6.14
C ALA A 250 -3.73 37.41 -5.89
N LYS A 251 -4.16 37.34 -4.62
CA LYS A 251 -5.58 37.25 -4.26
C LYS A 251 -6.41 38.43 -4.74
N LYS A 252 -5.82 39.64 -4.71
CA LYS A 252 -6.47 40.84 -5.26
C LYS A 252 -6.62 40.77 -6.78
N ALA A 253 -5.65 40.20 -7.48
CA ALA A 253 -5.63 40.13 -8.94
C ALA A 253 -6.45 38.95 -9.50
N PHE A 254 -6.43 37.80 -8.82
CA PHE A 254 -6.92 36.53 -9.34
C PHE A 254 -8.04 35.91 -8.49
N GLY A 255 -8.52 36.60 -7.45
CA GLY A 255 -9.56 36.09 -6.56
C GLY A 255 -9.01 35.39 -5.32
N PRO A 256 -9.84 35.23 -4.27
CA PRO A 256 -9.43 34.72 -2.97
C PRO A 256 -8.81 33.31 -3.01
N ASP A 257 -9.18 32.49 -3.99
CA ASP A 257 -8.69 31.12 -4.19
C ASP A 257 -7.78 31.02 -5.44
N LEU A 258 -7.35 32.18 -5.98
CA LEU A 258 -6.52 32.32 -7.18
C LEU A 258 -7.15 31.74 -8.45
N GLU A 259 -8.48 31.62 -8.48
CA GLU A 259 -9.25 31.04 -9.59
C GLU A 259 -8.97 31.73 -10.94
N GLY A 260 -8.74 33.05 -10.92
CA GLY A 260 -8.44 33.88 -12.09
C GLY A 260 -7.07 33.64 -12.72
N VAL A 261 -6.16 32.89 -12.08
CA VAL A 261 -4.91 32.43 -12.72
C VAL A 261 -5.21 31.59 -13.96
N ARG A 262 -6.40 30.97 -14.00
CA ARG A 262 -6.84 30.08 -15.07
C ARG A 262 -7.39 30.80 -16.31
N ASP A 263 -7.57 32.12 -16.26
CA ASP A 263 -8.10 32.93 -17.37
C ASP A 263 -7.09 33.16 -18.51
N ILE A 264 -6.28 32.14 -18.81
CA ILE A 264 -5.20 32.18 -19.81
C ILE A 264 -5.70 32.32 -21.26
N TYR A 265 -6.99 32.04 -21.51
CA TYR A 265 -7.62 32.17 -22.83
C TYR A 265 -8.38 33.48 -23.01
N MET A 266 -8.57 34.26 -21.93
CA MET A 266 -9.43 35.46 -21.91
C MET A 266 -8.64 36.78 -21.80
N MET A 267 -7.30 36.72 -21.81
CA MET A 267 -6.47 37.92 -21.86
C MET A 267 -6.47 38.52 -23.28
N ASP A 268 -7.12 39.67 -23.46
CA ASP A 268 -7.00 40.44 -24.70
C ASP A 268 -5.52 40.78 -24.97
N ARG A 269 -5.09 40.89 -26.24
CA ARG A 269 -3.66 41.12 -26.64
C ARG A 269 -3.05 42.42 -26.07
N LYS A 270 -3.81 43.15 -25.26
CA LYS A 270 -3.41 44.35 -24.52
C LYS A 270 -3.82 44.28 -23.03
N GLY A 271 -3.70 43.13 -22.36
CA GLY A 271 -3.62 43.06 -20.88
C GLY A 271 -4.69 43.84 -20.11
N LYS A 272 -5.93 43.89 -20.60
CA LYS A 272 -7.09 44.38 -19.87
C LYS A 272 -8.17 43.30 -19.90
N ASN A 273 -8.76 43.02 -18.74
CA ASN A 273 -9.87 42.10 -18.61
C ASN A 273 -11.04 42.59 -19.46
N ALA A 274 -11.73 41.68 -20.14
CA ALA A 274 -12.86 41.97 -21.03
C ALA A 274 -14.12 42.54 -20.32
N HIS A 275 -14.02 42.87 -19.03
CA HIS A 275 -15.10 43.39 -18.21
C HIS A 275 -14.80 44.75 -17.55
N ASP A 276 -13.74 45.45 -17.99
CA ASP A 276 -13.45 46.85 -17.62
C ASP A 276 -13.81 47.85 -18.73
#